data_AF-A0A9R1P7S3-F1
#
_entry.id   AF-A0A9R1P7S3-F1
#
_cell.length_a   1.000
_cell.length_b   1.000
_cell.length_c   1.000
_cell.angle_alpha   90.00
_cell.angle_beta   90.00
_cell.angle_gamma   90.00
#
_symmetry.space_group_name_H-M   'P 1'
#
loop_
_entity.id
_entity.type
_entity.pdbx_description
1 polymer ?
#
loop_
_entity_poly.entity_id
_entity_poly.type
_entity_poly.pdbx_seq_one_letter_code
_entity_poly.pdbx_strand_id
1 'polypeptide(L)' 'MGVTLEECRARCFANCSCLAYAAADIRGGGDGSGCVMWTDAIVDLRLVDMGQNLYLRLSKSELGMYRISTLAVHFFHCL' A
#
# COMPACT_ATOMS: atom_id res chain seq x y z
N MET A 1 10.49 -13.64 13.30
CA MET A 1 10.58 -13.31 11.86
C MET A 1 9.19 -12.86 11.44
N GLY A 2 9.02 -11.56 11.22
CA GLY A 2 7.72 -10.96 10.87
C GLY A 2 7.48 -10.96 9.37
N VAL A 3 6.24 -10.68 8.96
CA VAL A 3 5.87 -10.50 7.55
C VAL A 3 6.65 -9.32 6.97
N THR A 4 7.26 -9.50 5.81
CA THR A 4 7.97 -8.43 5.08
C THR A 4 7.00 -7.58 4.28
N LEU A 5 7.42 -6.37 3.87
CA LEU A 5 6.59 -5.49 3.03
C LEU A 5 6.23 -6.14 1.68
N GLU A 6 7.16 -6.87 1.06
CA GLU A 6 6.90 -7.59 -0.20
C GLU A 6 5.92 -8.75 -0.03
N GLU A 7 5.98 -9.47 1.10
CA GLU A 7 4.96 -10.47 1.42
C GLU A 7 3.60 -9.82 1.67
N CYS A 8 3.57 -8.64 2.29
CA CYS A 8 2.33 -7.88 2.49
C CYS A 8 1.71 -7.44 1.16
N ARG A 9 2.55 -6.98 0.23
CA ARG A 9 2.14 -6.67 -1.14
C ARG A 9 1.56 -7.88 -1.86
N ALA A 10 2.23 -9.03 -1.80
CA ALA A 10 1.75 -10.26 -2.42
C ALA A 10 0.38 -10.69 -1.87
N ARG A 11 0.17 -10.57 -0.55
CA ARG A 11 -1.13 -10.84 0.10
C ARG A 11 -2.22 -9.86 -0.35
N CYS A 12 -1.90 -8.56 -0.43
CA CYS A 12 -2.84 -7.57 -0.92
C CYS A 12 -3.24 -7.85 -2.37
N PHE A 13 -2.31 -8.24 -3.24
CA PHE A 13 -2.64 -8.55 -4.63
C PHE A 13 -3.45 -9.83 -4.80
N ALA A 14 -3.24 -10.83 -3.92
CA ALA A 14 -4.07 -12.02 -3.88
C ALA A 14 -5.50 -11.75 -3.36
N ASN A 15 -5.74 -10.62 -2.71
CA ASN A 15 -7.07 -10.20 -2.25
C ASN A 15 -7.64 -9.09 -3.14
N CYS A 16 -8.66 -9.42 -3.94
CA CYS A 16 -9.27 -8.47 -4.86
C CYS A 16 -9.98 -7.28 -4.20
N SER A 17 -10.36 -7.42 -2.93
CA SER A 17 -10.92 -6.31 -2.16
C SER A 17 -9.84 -5.42 -1.54
N CYS A 18 -8.56 -5.81 -1.57
CA CYS A 18 -7.49 -4.98 -1.01
C CYS A 18 -7.29 -3.69 -1.83
N LEU A 19 -7.38 -2.55 -1.16
CA LEU A 19 -7.20 -1.21 -1.72
C LEU A 19 -5.84 -0.60 -1.36
N ALA A 20 -5.23 -1.00 -0.24
CA ALA A 20 -3.90 -0.54 0.15
C ALA A 20 -3.21 -1.48 1.14
N TYR A 21 -1.90 -1.33 1.28
CA TYR A 21 -1.10 -2.02 2.28
C TYR A 21 0.02 -1.14 2.86
N ALA A 22 0.51 -1.48 4.05
CA ALA A 22 1.64 -0.83 4.72
C ALA A 22 2.31 -1.79 5.72
N ALA A 23 3.53 -1.46 6.14
CA ALA A 23 4.16 -2.11 7.28
C ALA A 23 3.38 -1.78 8.56
N ALA A 24 3.26 -2.76 9.48
CA ALA A 24 2.56 -2.55 10.75
C ALA A 24 3.48 -1.91 11.81
N ASP A 25 4.79 -2.16 11.72
CA ASP A 25 5.81 -1.64 12.62
C ASP A 25 6.94 -1.00 11.80
N ILE A 26 7.19 0.29 12.07
CA ILE A 26 8.21 1.12 11.43
C ILE A 26 9.45 1.35 12.30
N ARG A 27 9.50 0.78 13.51
CA ARG A 27 10.54 1.06 14.54
C ARG A 27 11.92 0.49 14.18
N GLY A 28 12.00 -0.41 13.21
CA GLY A 28 13.23 -1.14 12.84
C GLY A 28 14.16 -0.43 11.83
N GLY A 29 13.72 0.68 11.21
CA GLY A 29 14.39 1.23 10.02
C GLY A 29 14.25 0.33 8.79
N GLY A 30 14.39 0.88 7.58
CA GLY A 30 14.11 0.16 6.33
C GLY A 30 12.61 0.03 6.04
N ASP A 31 12.18 -1.05 5.39
CA ASP A 31 10.80 -1.26 4.90
C ASP A 31 9.78 -1.61 6.00
N GLY A 32 10.21 -1.62 7.27
CA GLY A 32 9.38 -2.02 8.41
C GLY A 32 9.09 -3.52 8.46
N SER A 33 8.24 -3.92 9.40
CA SER A 33 7.80 -5.32 9.56
C SER A 33 6.31 -5.43 9.88
N GLY A 34 5.74 -6.60 9.67
CA GLY A 34 4.30 -6.82 9.80
C GLY A 34 3.54 -6.28 8.59
N CYS A 35 2.21 -6.42 8.62
CA CYS A 35 1.36 -6.11 7.47
C CYS A 35 0.00 -5.59 7.93
N VAL A 36 -0.37 -4.42 7.43
CA VAL A 36 -1.72 -3.87 7.51
C VAL A 36 -2.25 -3.77 6.09
N MET A 37 -3.48 -4.26 5.88
CA MET A 37 -4.18 -4.18 4.59
C MET A 37 -5.52 -3.50 4.80
N TRP A 38 -5.88 -2.62 3.87
CA TRP A 38 -7.18 -1.97 3.82
C TRP A 38 -8.02 -2.62 2.72
N THR A 39 -9.25 -3.00 3.06
CA THR A 39 -10.23 -3.58 2.12
C THR A 39 -11.40 -2.64 1.80
N ASP A 40 -11.44 -1.50 2.48
CA ASP A 40 -12.52 -0.51 2.40
C ASP A 40 -11.95 0.89 2.21
N ALA A 41 -12.84 1.84 1.94
CA ALA A 41 -12.48 3.23 1.69
C ALA A 41 -11.54 3.79 2.77
N ILE A 42 -10.43 4.36 2.32
CA ILE A 42 -9.42 4.96 3.20
C ILE A 42 -9.78 6.43 3.37
N VAL A 43 -10.18 6.80 4.59
CA VAL A 43 -10.53 8.16 4.98
C VAL A 43 -9.50 8.71 5.97
N ASP A 44 -9.55 10.02 6.23
CA ASP A 44 -8.71 10.70 7.24
C ASP A 44 -7.19 10.57 7.04
N LEU A 45 -6.74 10.48 5.77
CA LEU A 45 -5.31 10.54 5.44
C LEU A 45 -4.78 11.97 5.48
N ARG A 46 -3.58 12.15 6.04
CA ARG A 46 -2.84 13.41 6.01
C ARG A 46 -1.38 13.14 5.66
N LEU A 47 -0.86 13.92 4.73
CA LEU A 47 0.56 13.91 4.39
C LEU A 47 1.36 14.65 5.47
N VAL A 48 2.40 14.00 6.00
CA VAL A 48 3.30 14.55 7.01
C VAL A 48 4.73 14.08 6.72
N ASP A 49 5.72 14.92 7.02
CA ASP A 49 7.12 14.70 6.61
C ASP A 49 7.78 13.46 7.24
N MET A 50 7.35 13.08 8.45
CA MET A 50 7.86 11.91 9.19
C MET A 50 6.77 10.85 9.39
N GLY A 51 5.89 10.70 8.39
CA GLY A 51 4.84 9.69 8.38
C GLY A 51 5.36 8.30 8.02
N GLN A 52 4.42 7.39 7.75
CA GLN A 52 4.72 6.08 7.16
C GLN A 52 4.29 6.03 5.70
N ASN A 53 4.92 5.13 4.94
CA ASN A 53 4.50 4.86 3.56
C ASN A 53 3.21 4.04 3.55
N LEU A 54 2.25 4.50 2.75
CA LEU A 54 1.02 3.76 2.41
C LEU A 54 1.05 3.43 0.92
N TYR A 55 0.88 2.15 0.57
CA TYR A 55 0.91 1.69 -0.81
C TYR A 55 -0.51 1.46 -1.31
N LEU A 56 -0.99 2.31 -2.22
CA LEU A 56 -2.32 2.20 -2.82
C LEU A 56 -2.31 1.25 -4.02
N ARG A 57 -3.33 0.39 -4.10
CA ARG A 57 -3.62 -0.41 -5.29
C ARG A 57 -4.46 0.43 -6.25
N LEU A 58 -3.98 0.65 -7.47
CA LEU A 58 -4.68 1.43 -8.49
C LEU A 58 -4.85 0.64 -9.78
N SER A 59 -5.88 0.99 -10.55
CA SER A 59 -6.07 0.47 -11.91
C SER A 59 -5.11 1.14 -12.90
N LYS A 60 -4.94 0.51 -14.07
CA LYS A 60 -4.05 1.05 -15.11
C LYS A 60 -4.50 2.38 -15.68
N SER A 61 -5.81 2.56 -15.79
CA SER A 61 -6.45 3.76 -16.31
C SER A 61 -6.30 4.97 -15.40
N GLU A 62 -6.28 4.78 -14.08
CA GLU A 62 -6.19 5.88 -13.11
C GLU A 62 -4.80 6.54 -13.08
N LEU A 63 -3.76 5.79 -13.44
CA LEU A 63 -2.39 6.29 -13.51
C LEU A 63 -2.18 7.38 -14.57
N GLY A 64 -3.00 7.41 -15.62
CA GLY A 64 -2.95 8.47 -16.62
C GLY A 64 -3.57 9.79 -16.15
N MET A 65 -4.32 9.78 -15.03
CA MET A 65 -5.16 10.89 -14.61
C MET A 65 -4.58 11.67 -13.42
N TYR A 66 -3.76 11.06 -12.56
CA TYR A 66 -3.18 11.72 -11.39
C TYR A 66 -1.64 11.72 -11.40
N ARG A 67 -1.02 12.91 -11.52
CA ARG A 67 0.38 13.14 -11.14
C ARG A 67 0.49 13.21 -9.60
N ILE A 68 0.31 12.08 -8.91
CA ILE A 68 0.61 12.00 -7.48
C ILE A 68 2.11 11.77 -7.35
N SER A 69 2.80 12.67 -6.65
CA SER A 69 4.22 12.58 -6.35
C SER A 69 4.49 11.29 -5.55
N THR A 70 4.92 10.25 -6.27
CA THR A 70 5.50 8.98 -5.80
C THR A 70 4.70 8.21 -4.75
N LEU A 71 3.69 7.47 -5.20
CA LEU A 71 3.25 6.21 -4.57
C LEU A 71 3.69 5.08 -5.52
N ALA A 72 4.22 3.96 -5.02
CA ALA A 72 4.60 2.85 -5.89
C ALA A 72 3.32 2.18 -6.42
N VAL A 73 3.08 2.30 -7.73
CA VAL A 73 1.83 1.84 -8.36
C VAL A 73 2.04 0.54 -9.10
N HIS A 74 1.15 -0.42 -8.88
CA HIS A 74 1.26 -1.77 -9.44
C HIS A 74 -0.07 -2.25 -10.02
N PHE A 75 0.00 -2.81 -11.24
CA PHE A 75 -1.15 -3.24 -12.02
C PHE A 75 -1.42 -4.74 -11.80
N PHE A 76 -2.61 -5.09 -11.30
CA PHE A 76 -3.14 -6.46 -11.37
C PHE A 76 -4.65 -6.44 -11.58
N HIS A 77 -5.12 -7.19 -12.59
CA HIS A 77 -6.53 -7.35 -12.92
C HIS A 77 -7.17 -8.31 -11.91
N CYS A 78 -7.93 -7.77 -10.97
CA CYS A 78 -8.98 -8.53 -10.30
C CYS A 78 -10.24 -8.37 -11.15
N LEU A 79 -10.81 -9.50 -11.57
CA LEU A 79 -12.01 -9.58 -12.41
C LEU A 79 -13.19 -8.81 -11.82
#